data_AF-A0A3B3SPH0-F1
#
_entry.id   AF-A0A3B3SPH0-F1
#
_cell.length_a   1.000
_cell.length_b   1.000
_cell.length_c   1.000
_cell.angle_alpha   90.00
_cell.angle_beta   90.00
_cell.angle_gamma   90.00
#
_symmetry.space_group_name_H-M   'P 1'
#
loop_
_entity.id
_entity.type
_entity.pdbx_description
1 polymer ?
#
loop_
_entity_poly.entity_id
_entity_poly.type
_entity_poly.pdbx_seq_one_letter_code
_entity_poly.pdbx_strand_id
1 'polypeptide(L)'
;MSFGEHTIYGIRAYDPLTSASGKARSSAACLRIARSSSAMASMFSCCLGCCGEGSSGHIPMKEMPSVQLDTHHMGTDVVIVKSGRRICGTGGCLANAPLHQNKSYFEFKVQSTGVWGIGVATQKANLNQIPLGRDIHSLVLRHDGSVFHNNEEKNRLPANSLPQEGDIVGVTYDHVELNLYLNGKNMHCPASGIRGTVYPVVYVDDSAIIDCQFSDFYHTPPQGFEKILFEQQIF
;
A
#
# COMPACT_ATOMS: atom_id res chain seq x y z
N MET A 1 71.01 -18.42 -2.18
CA MET A 1 70.91 -18.01 -0.75
C MET A 1 69.77 -17.01 -0.68
N SER A 2 68.62 -17.19 -0.04
CA SER A 2 68.11 -18.23 0.84
C SER A 2 66.60 -18.36 0.59
N PHE A 3 66.09 -19.58 0.74
CA PHE A 3 64.69 -19.96 0.85
C PHE A 3 64.09 -19.57 2.22
N GLY A 4 62.76 -19.59 2.33
CA GLY A 4 61.98 -19.64 3.58
C GLY A 4 60.52 -19.26 3.29
N GLU A 5 59.62 -20.18 2.93
CA GLU A 5 58.95 -21.24 3.71
C GLU A 5 57.52 -20.87 4.18
N HIS A 6 56.63 -21.78 3.83
CA HIS A 6 55.24 -22.02 4.19
C HIS A 6 54.81 -21.67 5.62
N THR A 7 53.54 -21.23 5.76
CA THR A 7 52.64 -21.77 6.82
C THR A 7 51.18 -21.74 6.34
N ILE A 8 50.62 -22.93 6.12
CA ILE A 8 49.19 -23.25 6.15
C ILE A 8 48.87 -23.62 7.60
N TYR A 9 47.77 -23.15 8.18
CA TYR A 9 46.91 -23.89 9.14
C TYR A 9 45.68 -23.03 9.49
N GLY A 10 44.47 -23.59 9.37
CA GLY A 10 43.28 -22.94 9.94
C GLY A 10 41.91 -23.35 9.40
N ILE A 11 41.67 -24.64 9.16
CA ILE A 11 40.31 -25.17 8.99
C ILE A 11 39.66 -25.16 10.39
N ARG A 12 38.51 -24.49 10.55
CA ARG A 12 37.60 -24.80 11.67
C ARG A 12 36.29 -25.31 11.11
N ALA A 13 36.06 -26.58 11.42
CA ALA A 13 34.87 -27.35 11.14
C ALA A 13 33.71 -26.94 12.07
N TYR A 14 32.52 -27.26 11.55
CA TYR A 14 31.22 -27.44 12.18
C TYR A 14 31.19 -27.82 13.66
N ASP A 15 30.21 -27.27 14.36
CA ASP A 15 29.42 -27.97 15.40
C ASP A 15 27.98 -27.42 15.40
N PRO A 16 26.96 -28.26 15.13
CA PRO A 16 25.57 -27.98 15.49
C PRO A 16 25.16 -28.76 16.76
N LEU A 17 24.08 -28.29 17.39
CA LEU A 17 23.24 -28.92 18.42
C LEU A 17 23.33 -28.27 19.82
N THR A 18 22.26 -27.55 20.17
CA THR A 18 21.56 -27.88 21.42
C THR A 18 20.08 -27.46 21.30
N SER A 19 19.22 -28.47 21.24
CA SER A 19 17.77 -28.35 21.40
C SER A 19 17.44 -28.22 22.89
N ALA A 20 16.59 -27.25 23.26
CA ALA A 20 15.92 -27.25 24.56
C ALA A 20 14.42 -27.14 24.34
N SER A 21 13.73 -28.24 24.62
CA SER A 21 12.28 -28.40 24.65
C SER A 21 11.69 -27.73 25.89
N GLY A 22 10.74 -26.80 25.71
CA GLY A 22 9.86 -26.32 26.79
C GLY A 22 8.42 -26.72 26.49
N LYS A 23 7.88 -27.68 27.24
CA LYS A 23 6.49 -28.16 27.13
C LYS A 23 5.69 -27.75 28.37
N ALA A 24 4.45 -27.33 28.11
CA ALA A 24 3.26 -27.35 28.95
C ALA A 24 3.12 -26.31 30.09
N ARG A 25 2.02 -25.55 30.03
CA ARG A 25 0.90 -25.71 30.98
C ARG A 25 -0.39 -25.10 30.43
N SER A 26 -1.34 -25.99 30.17
CA SER A 26 -2.77 -25.73 30.01
C SER A 26 -3.40 -25.56 31.40
N SER A 27 -4.32 -24.61 31.54
CA SER A 27 -5.36 -24.67 32.58
C SER A 27 -6.63 -24.05 32.02
N ALA A 28 -7.57 -24.92 31.67
CA ALA A 28 -8.96 -24.59 31.43
C ALA A 28 -9.68 -24.57 32.78
N ALA A 29 -10.34 -23.45 33.10
CA ALA A 29 -11.32 -23.39 34.17
C ALA A 29 -12.71 -23.23 33.53
N CYS A 30 -13.44 -24.33 33.55
CA CYS A 30 -14.89 -24.39 33.44
C CYS A 30 -15.49 -23.73 34.72
N LEU A 31 -16.64 -23.05 34.63
CA LEU A 31 -17.89 -23.50 35.26
C LEU A 31 -18.95 -22.37 35.42
N ARG A 32 -20.19 -22.76 35.10
CA ARG A 32 -21.51 -22.28 35.56
C ARG A 32 -22.24 -21.13 34.83
N ILE A 33 -23.15 -21.62 33.99
CA ILE A 33 -24.51 -21.17 33.70
C ILE A 33 -25.23 -20.61 34.93
N ALA A 34 -25.94 -19.49 34.75
CA ALA A 34 -27.19 -19.20 35.44
C ALA A 34 -28.20 -18.65 34.43
N ARG A 35 -29.24 -19.45 34.15
CA ARG A 35 -30.50 -19.00 33.55
C ARG A 35 -31.36 -18.42 34.67
N SER A 36 -32.07 -17.32 34.43
CA SER A 36 -33.36 -17.10 35.06
C SER A 36 -34.28 -16.35 34.11
N SER A 37 -35.43 -16.97 33.87
CA SER A 37 -36.54 -16.52 33.05
C SER A 37 -37.68 -16.13 33.97
N SER A 38 -38.45 -15.07 33.63
CA SER A 38 -39.90 -14.91 33.89
C SER A 38 -40.26 -13.41 33.89
N ALA A 39 -41.42 -12.91 33.48
CA ALA A 39 -42.58 -13.38 32.72
C ALA A 39 -43.59 -12.20 32.65
N MET A 40 -44.55 -12.28 31.71
CA MET A 40 -45.92 -11.70 31.74
C MET A 40 -46.08 -10.16 31.59
N ALA A 41 -47.11 -9.59 30.95
CA ALA A 41 -48.33 -10.09 30.28
C ALA A 41 -49.05 -8.93 29.52
N SER A 42 -50.10 -9.30 28.77
CA SER A 42 -51.27 -8.49 28.34
C SER A 42 -51.10 -7.49 27.18
N MET A 43 -52.03 -7.30 26.23
CA MET A 43 -53.39 -7.82 26.01
C MET A 43 -53.73 -7.68 24.52
N PHE A 44 -54.56 -8.61 24.04
CA PHE A 44 -55.33 -8.54 22.80
C PHE A 44 -56.08 -7.20 22.64
N SER A 45 -55.95 -6.56 21.48
CA SER A 45 -57.08 -5.86 20.85
C SER A 45 -56.90 -5.89 19.34
N CYS A 46 -57.66 -6.78 18.74
CA CYS A 46 -57.78 -7.01 17.31
C CYS A 46 -58.82 -6.04 16.72
N CYS A 47 -58.35 -5.08 15.93
CA CYS A 47 -59.17 -4.40 14.93
C CYS A 47 -58.48 -4.60 13.57
N LEU A 48 -58.98 -5.56 12.80
CA LEU A 48 -58.71 -5.71 11.38
C LEU A 48 -59.08 -4.41 10.65
N GLY A 49 -58.21 -3.96 9.76
CA GLY A 49 -58.56 -2.97 8.75
C GLY A 49 -57.38 -2.14 8.26
N CYS A 50 -56.54 -2.75 7.41
CA CYS A 50 -55.81 -2.17 6.27
C CYS A 50 -54.51 -2.93 6.03
N CYS A 51 -54.56 -3.87 5.10
CA CYS A 51 -53.39 -4.47 4.48
C CYS A 51 -52.67 -3.42 3.60
N GLY A 52 -51.34 -3.48 3.58
CA GLY A 52 -50.51 -2.78 2.60
C GLY A 52 -49.17 -2.39 3.19
N GLU A 53 -48.18 -3.27 3.08
CA GLU A 53 -46.82 -3.11 3.58
C GLU A 53 -46.22 -1.72 3.35
N GLY A 54 -45.71 -1.14 4.44
CA GLY A 54 -44.73 -0.07 4.37
C GLY A 54 -43.44 -0.59 3.78
N SER A 55 -43.17 -0.29 2.51
CA SER A 55 -41.79 -0.25 2.04
C SER A 55 -41.18 1.07 2.50
N SER A 56 -40.53 1.07 3.67
CA SER A 56 -39.46 2.04 3.89
C SER A 56 -38.42 1.78 2.81
N GLY A 57 -38.44 2.62 1.78
CA GLY A 57 -37.47 2.57 0.69
C GLY A 57 -36.09 2.92 1.24
N HIS A 58 -35.43 1.96 1.86
CA HIS A 58 -34.00 2.03 2.13
C HIS A 58 -33.35 2.00 0.74
N ILE A 59 -32.99 3.16 0.22
CA ILE A 59 -32.08 3.25 -0.93
C ILE A 59 -30.82 2.51 -0.45
N PRO A 60 -30.44 1.36 -1.05
CA PRO A 60 -29.16 0.77 -0.73
C PRO A 60 -28.12 1.79 -1.19
N MET A 61 -27.44 2.44 -0.25
CA MET A 61 -26.28 3.26 -0.56
C MET A 61 -25.32 2.35 -1.31
N LYS A 62 -25.15 2.59 -2.61
CA LYS A 62 -24.19 1.87 -3.44
C LYS A 62 -22.84 2.02 -2.75
N GLU A 63 -22.29 0.91 -2.29
CA GLU A 63 -20.96 0.88 -1.69
C GLU A 63 -20.01 1.54 -2.69
N MET A 64 -19.40 2.65 -2.28
CA MET A 64 -18.48 3.36 -3.16
C MET A 64 -17.29 2.43 -3.44
N PRO A 65 -16.87 2.31 -4.70
CA PRO A 65 -15.72 1.47 -5.02
C PRO A 65 -14.51 1.94 -4.21
N SER A 66 -13.73 0.99 -3.70
CA SER A 66 -12.48 1.28 -3.01
C SER A 66 -11.37 1.55 -4.04
N VAL A 67 -10.48 2.48 -3.70
CA VAL A 67 -9.28 2.72 -4.49
C VAL A 67 -8.29 1.58 -4.22
N GLN A 68 -7.82 0.94 -5.29
CA GLN A 68 -6.92 -0.22 -5.25
C GLN A 68 -6.07 -0.28 -6.54
N LEU A 69 -5.10 -1.20 -6.57
CA LEU A 69 -4.33 -1.49 -7.78
C LEU A 69 -5.24 -2.06 -8.88
N ASP A 70 -5.15 -1.50 -10.09
CA ASP A 70 -6.02 -1.85 -11.21
C ASP A 70 -5.41 -2.97 -12.06
N THR A 71 -6.05 -4.14 -12.02
CA THR A 71 -5.63 -5.31 -12.80
C THR A 71 -5.82 -5.15 -14.31
N HIS A 72 -6.53 -4.13 -14.77
CA HIS A 72 -6.62 -3.80 -16.20
C HIS A 72 -5.47 -2.89 -16.68
N HIS A 73 -4.75 -2.27 -15.74
CA HIS A 73 -3.65 -1.35 -16.01
C HIS A 73 -2.41 -1.76 -15.20
N MET A 74 -1.89 -2.95 -15.52
CA MET A 74 -0.70 -3.55 -14.92
C MET A 74 0.24 -4.13 -15.99
N GLY A 75 1.52 -4.26 -15.65
CA GLY A 75 2.52 -4.94 -16.47
C GLY A 75 2.23 -6.44 -16.61
N THR A 76 2.81 -7.05 -17.64
CA THR A 76 2.53 -8.42 -18.07
C THR A 76 2.91 -9.46 -17.01
N ASP A 77 4.03 -9.24 -16.31
CA ASP A 77 4.57 -10.17 -15.31
C ASP A 77 4.34 -9.67 -13.86
N VAL A 78 3.38 -8.75 -13.70
CA VAL A 78 2.96 -8.25 -12.38
C VAL A 78 1.97 -9.22 -11.75
N VAL A 79 2.04 -9.36 -10.44
CA VAL A 79 1.09 -10.16 -9.65
C VAL A 79 0.48 -9.28 -8.57
N ILE A 80 -0.85 -9.22 -8.55
CA ILE A 80 -1.63 -8.44 -7.59
C ILE A 80 -2.36 -9.38 -6.64
N VAL A 81 -2.16 -9.21 -5.33
CA VAL A 81 -2.79 -10.01 -4.27
C VAL A 81 -3.34 -9.12 -3.15
N LYS A 82 -3.87 -9.73 -2.08
CA LYS A 82 -4.48 -9.02 -0.93
C LYS A 82 -5.58 -8.03 -1.35
N SER A 83 -6.48 -8.45 -2.23
CA SER A 83 -7.60 -7.63 -2.72
C SER A 83 -7.13 -6.29 -3.30
N GLY A 84 -6.19 -6.34 -4.26
CA GLY A 84 -5.70 -5.13 -4.94
C GLY A 84 -4.74 -4.27 -4.13
N ARG A 85 -4.20 -4.76 -3.02
CA ARG A 85 -3.34 -3.97 -2.11
C ARG A 85 -1.89 -4.41 -2.06
N ARG A 86 -1.50 -5.49 -2.73
CA ARG A 86 -0.10 -5.95 -2.78
C ARG A 86 0.31 -6.21 -4.20
N ILE A 87 1.49 -5.72 -4.57
CA ILE A 87 2.14 -5.96 -5.85
C ILE A 87 3.46 -6.72 -5.65
N CYS A 88 3.72 -7.70 -6.50
CA CYS A 88 5.00 -8.41 -6.68
C CYS A 88 5.17 -8.82 -8.16
N GLY A 89 6.29 -9.47 -8.50
CA GLY A 89 6.63 -9.84 -9.89
C GLY A 89 7.53 -8.79 -10.55
N THR A 90 7.35 -8.58 -11.86
CA THR A 90 8.13 -7.62 -12.65
C THR A 90 7.20 -6.72 -13.48
N GLY A 91 7.23 -5.41 -13.22
CA GLY A 91 6.42 -4.42 -13.92
C GLY A 91 5.76 -3.39 -12.99
N GLY A 92 4.97 -2.51 -13.59
CA GLY A 92 4.22 -1.44 -12.94
C GLY A 92 2.71 -1.69 -12.88
N CYS A 93 2.02 -0.99 -11.99
CA CYS A 93 0.56 -1.00 -11.90
C CYS A 93 0.06 0.40 -11.53
N LEU A 94 -1.00 0.85 -12.20
CA LEU A 94 -1.74 2.04 -11.80
C LEU A 94 -2.80 1.70 -10.74
N ALA A 95 -3.20 2.68 -9.94
CA ALA A 95 -4.44 2.57 -9.18
C ALA A 95 -5.66 2.78 -10.09
N ASN A 96 -6.83 2.30 -9.65
CA ASN A 96 -8.09 2.38 -10.40
C ASN A 96 -8.80 3.75 -10.34
N ALA A 97 -8.24 4.73 -9.61
CA ALA A 97 -8.80 6.07 -9.47
C ALA A 97 -7.77 7.14 -9.88
N PRO A 98 -8.14 8.08 -10.78
CA PRO A 98 -7.29 9.21 -11.12
C PRO A 98 -7.22 10.22 -9.97
N LEU A 99 -6.16 11.01 -9.94
CA LEU A 99 -6.01 12.14 -9.03
C LEU A 99 -6.73 13.36 -9.62
N HIS A 100 -8.06 13.44 -9.52
CA HIS A 100 -8.84 14.60 -9.98
C HIS A 100 -9.03 15.67 -8.90
N GLN A 101 -8.85 15.30 -7.64
CA GLN A 101 -8.97 16.22 -6.51
C GLN A 101 -7.70 17.07 -6.34
N ASN A 102 -7.88 18.30 -5.85
CA ASN A 102 -6.80 19.29 -5.72
C ASN A 102 -5.60 18.80 -4.89
N LYS A 103 -5.81 17.93 -3.89
CA LYS A 103 -4.77 17.45 -2.97
C LYS A 103 -5.03 15.99 -2.60
N SER A 104 -4.10 15.12 -2.97
CA SER A 104 -4.22 13.67 -2.76
C SER A 104 -3.07 13.12 -1.93
N TYR A 105 -3.38 12.17 -1.04
CA TYR A 105 -2.43 11.43 -0.23
C TYR A 105 -2.64 9.92 -0.37
N PHE A 106 -1.54 9.19 -0.45
CA PHE A 106 -1.50 7.72 -0.50
C PHE A 106 -0.16 7.21 0.04
N GLU A 107 -0.13 5.98 0.56
CA GLU A 107 1.08 5.39 1.11
C GLU A 107 1.42 4.04 0.49
N PHE A 108 2.70 3.70 0.55
CA PHE A 108 3.22 2.40 0.19
C PHE A 108 4.10 1.87 1.31
N LYS A 109 3.88 0.63 1.71
CA LYS A 109 4.73 -0.07 2.67
C LYS A 109 5.68 -1.00 1.93
N VAL A 110 6.97 -0.83 2.15
CA VAL A 110 8.02 -1.70 1.60
C VAL A 110 8.00 -3.00 2.39
N GLN A 111 7.45 -4.08 1.82
CA GLN A 111 7.37 -5.37 2.51
C GLN A 111 8.62 -6.20 2.30
N SER A 112 9.17 -6.15 1.08
CA SER A 112 10.51 -6.63 0.78
C SER A 112 11.14 -5.73 -0.27
N THR A 113 12.42 -5.42 -0.09
CA THR A 113 13.16 -4.55 -1.00
C THR A 113 13.63 -5.34 -2.24
N GLY A 114 14.24 -4.63 -3.17
CA GLY A 114 14.58 -5.08 -4.51
C GLY A 114 14.59 -3.86 -5.42
N VAL A 115 14.16 -4.02 -6.66
CA VAL A 115 13.96 -2.88 -7.57
C VAL A 115 12.50 -2.45 -7.49
N TRP A 116 12.24 -1.24 -7.01
CA TRP A 116 10.88 -0.71 -6.95
C TRP A 116 10.88 0.80 -7.12
N GLY A 117 9.69 1.35 -7.34
CA GLY A 117 9.44 2.78 -7.26
C GLY A 117 7.97 3.11 -7.25
N ILE A 118 7.66 4.31 -6.78
CA ILE A 118 6.31 4.78 -6.50
C ILE A 118 6.15 6.24 -6.92
N GLY A 119 4.95 6.66 -7.27
CA GLY A 119 4.68 8.06 -7.59
C GLY A 119 3.39 8.21 -8.37
N VAL A 120 3.46 8.98 -9.46
CA VAL A 120 2.33 9.21 -10.37
C VAL A 120 2.67 8.90 -11.82
N ALA A 121 1.69 8.43 -12.57
CA ALA A 121 1.81 8.21 -14.01
C ALA A 121 0.49 8.43 -14.73
N THR A 122 0.59 8.73 -16.03
CA THR A 122 -0.57 8.72 -16.94
C THR A 122 -0.83 7.30 -17.45
N GLN A 123 -2.03 7.03 -17.96
CA GLN A 123 -2.37 5.75 -18.60
C GLN A 123 -1.49 5.40 -19.82
N LYS A 124 -0.71 6.36 -20.33
CA LYS A 124 0.21 6.15 -21.46
C LYS A 124 1.58 5.58 -21.04
N ALA A 125 1.86 5.49 -19.74
CA ALA A 125 3.14 4.97 -19.25
C ALA A 125 3.31 3.50 -19.65
N ASN A 126 4.50 3.12 -20.11
CA ASN A 126 4.81 1.72 -20.39
C ASN A 126 5.10 0.97 -19.08
N LEU A 127 4.09 0.25 -18.58
CA LEU A 127 4.18 -0.49 -17.31
C LEU A 127 5.08 -1.73 -17.36
N ASN A 128 5.60 -2.13 -18.52
CA ASN A 128 6.60 -3.20 -18.64
C ASN A 128 8.04 -2.67 -18.62
N GLN A 129 8.24 -1.35 -18.68
CA GLN A 129 9.57 -0.75 -18.69
C GLN A 129 10.02 -0.37 -17.28
N ILE A 130 10.88 -1.19 -16.70
CA ILE A 130 11.49 -0.93 -15.38
C ILE A 130 12.92 -0.39 -15.57
N PRO A 131 13.33 0.67 -14.83
CA PRO A 131 12.53 1.50 -13.93
C PRO A 131 11.63 2.49 -14.69
N LEU A 132 10.52 2.90 -14.05
CA LEU A 132 9.71 4.04 -14.51
C LEU A 132 10.45 5.39 -14.35
N GLY A 133 9.85 6.48 -14.83
CA GLY A 133 10.43 7.83 -14.83
C GLY A 133 11.40 8.08 -15.99
N ARG A 134 11.43 7.19 -16.99
CA ARG A 134 12.30 7.29 -18.20
C ARG A 134 11.64 8.07 -19.34
N ASP A 135 10.35 8.36 -19.22
CA ASP A 135 9.55 9.10 -20.19
C ASP A 135 8.74 10.22 -19.53
N ILE A 136 7.98 10.95 -20.34
CA ILE A 136 7.10 12.03 -19.88
C ILE A 136 5.83 11.53 -19.18
N HIS A 137 5.59 10.23 -19.15
CA HIS A 137 4.33 9.63 -18.69
C HIS A 137 4.39 9.21 -17.23
N SER A 138 5.54 9.32 -16.57
CA SER A 138 5.73 8.91 -15.19
C SER A 138 6.68 9.86 -14.41
N LEU A 139 6.37 10.08 -13.14
CA LEU A 139 7.20 10.76 -12.15
C LEU A 139 7.24 9.88 -10.90
N VAL A 140 8.40 9.35 -10.57
CA VAL A 140 8.53 8.31 -9.54
C VAL A 140 9.74 8.53 -8.64
N LEU A 141 9.57 8.27 -7.34
CA LEU A 141 10.65 7.91 -6.44
C LEU A 141 11.08 6.48 -6.73
N ARG A 142 12.39 6.26 -6.89
CA ARG A 142 12.99 4.94 -7.05
C ARG A 142 13.56 4.44 -5.71
N HIS A 143 13.79 3.13 -5.62
CA HIS A 143 14.35 2.47 -4.44
C HIS A 143 15.68 3.05 -3.93
N ASP A 144 16.49 3.67 -4.80
CA ASP A 144 17.76 4.32 -4.45
C ASP A 144 17.58 5.76 -3.91
N GLY A 145 16.34 6.19 -3.69
CA GLY A 145 15.99 7.52 -3.19
C GLY A 145 15.93 8.61 -4.26
N SER A 146 16.22 8.29 -5.52
CA SER A 146 16.16 9.27 -6.62
C SER A 146 14.73 9.48 -7.13
N VAL A 147 14.37 10.72 -7.45
CA VAL A 147 13.09 11.08 -8.07
C VAL A 147 13.32 11.35 -9.54
N PHE A 148 12.67 10.60 -10.43
CA PHE A 148 12.91 10.65 -11.87
C PHE A 148 11.65 10.97 -12.65
N HIS A 149 11.81 11.80 -13.69
CA HIS A 149 10.83 12.08 -14.72
C HIS A 149 11.54 12.41 -16.03
N ASN A 150 11.05 11.90 -17.16
CA ASN A 150 11.65 12.13 -18.48
C ASN A 150 13.14 11.77 -18.54
N ASN A 151 13.54 10.70 -17.85
CA ASN A 151 14.92 10.23 -17.72
C ASN A 151 15.88 11.24 -17.07
N GLU A 152 15.36 12.22 -16.35
CA GLU A 152 16.13 13.21 -15.59
C GLU A 152 15.83 13.06 -14.10
N GLU A 153 16.88 13.11 -13.29
CA GLU A 153 16.77 13.19 -11.84
C GLU A 153 16.26 14.59 -11.46
N LYS A 154 15.07 14.64 -10.86
CA LYS A 154 14.41 15.89 -10.44
C LYS A 154 14.76 16.27 -9.00
N ASN A 155 14.95 15.27 -8.16
CA ASN A 155 15.32 15.43 -6.75
C ASN A 155 15.85 14.11 -6.19
N ARG A 156 16.35 14.11 -4.95
CA ARG A 156 16.85 12.92 -4.27
C ARG A 156 16.63 13.01 -2.76
N LEU A 157 16.22 11.91 -2.16
CA LEU A 157 16.16 11.77 -0.71
C LEU A 157 17.57 11.84 -0.09
N PRO A 158 17.72 12.41 1.11
CA PRO A 158 18.99 12.36 1.84
C PRO A 158 19.49 10.92 2.01
N ALA A 159 20.80 10.70 1.87
CA ALA A 159 21.40 9.36 1.90
C ALA A 159 21.13 8.57 3.22
N ASN A 160 20.90 9.27 4.32
CA ASN A 160 20.55 8.68 5.61
C ASN A 160 19.05 8.38 5.78
N SER A 161 18.27 8.60 4.72
CA SER A 161 16.80 8.47 4.71
C SER A 161 16.32 7.66 3.51
N LEU A 162 17.13 6.68 3.08
CA LEU A 162 16.73 5.73 2.05
C LEU A 162 15.71 4.74 2.62
N PRO A 163 14.53 4.56 1.97
CA PRO A 163 13.51 3.66 2.46
C PRO A 163 14.02 2.22 2.57
N GLN A 164 13.74 1.56 3.70
CA GLN A 164 14.11 0.19 4.01
C GLN A 164 12.88 -0.73 4.10
N GLU A 165 13.11 -2.04 4.20
CA GLU A 165 12.03 -2.98 4.49
C GLU A 165 11.33 -2.63 5.81
N GLY A 166 10.00 -2.63 5.77
CA GLY A 166 9.14 -2.22 6.88
C GLY A 166 8.71 -0.76 6.84
N ASP A 167 9.46 0.11 6.15
CA ASP A 167 9.16 1.54 6.06
C ASP A 167 7.90 1.82 5.25
N ILE A 168 7.32 2.97 5.54
CA ILE A 168 6.12 3.50 4.90
C ILE A 168 6.47 4.78 4.19
N VAL A 169 6.32 4.78 2.87
CA VAL A 169 6.54 5.95 2.04
C VAL A 169 5.19 6.57 1.69
N GLY A 170 4.95 7.78 2.20
CA GLY A 170 3.77 8.58 1.88
C GLY A 170 4.05 9.50 0.71
N VAL A 171 3.06 9.68 -0.15
CA VAL A 171 3.13 10.56 -1.32
C VAL A 171 1.99 11.56 -1.26
N THR A 172 2.31 12.85 -1.38
CA THR A 172 1.34 13.91 -1.63
C THR A 172 1.46 14.39 -3.06
N TYR A 173 0.32 14.69 -3.69
CA TYR A 173 0.26 15.29 -5.02
C TYR A 173 -0.85 16.32 -5.10
N ASP A 174 -0.55 17.51 -5.63
CA ASP A 174 -1.51 18.63 -5.73
C ASP A 174 -1.58 19.27 -7.13
N HIS A 175 -1.14 18.53 -8.17
CA HIS A 175 -0.97 18.98 -9.55
C HIS A 175 0.14 20.01 -9.80
N VAL A 176 0.63 20.70 -8.77
CA VAL A 176 1.81 21.57 -8.87
C VAL A 176 3.06 20.75 -8.61
N GLU A 177 3.06 19.95 -7.55
CA GLU A 177 4.19 19.11 -7.16
C GLU A 177 3.79 17.76 -6.55
N LEU A 178 4.73 16.83 -6.62
CA LEU A 178 4.78 15.61 -5.84
C LEU A 178 5.74 15.86 -4.66
N ASN A 179 5.36 15.46 -3.45
CA ASN A 179 6.27 15.47 -2.29
C ASN A 179 6.21 14.16 -1.51
N LEU A 180 7.30 13.85 -0.81
CA LEU A 180 7.58 12.54 -0.22
C LEU A 180 7.64 12.60 1.31
N TYR A 181 7.14 11.56 1.94
CA TYR A 181 7.15 11.35 3.37
C TYR A 181 7.73 9.97 3.67
N LEU A 182 8.55 9.85 4.71
CA LEU A 182 9.05 8.56 5.19
C LEU A 182 8.62 8.40 6.65
N ASN A 183 7.84 7.34 6.92
CA ASN A 183 7.29 7.05 8.24
C ASN A 183 6.55 8.26 8.86
N GLY A 184 5.77 8.97 8.04
CA GLY A 184 5.02 10.18 8.43
C GLY A 184 5.84 11.47 8.50
N LYS A 185 7.17 11.41 8.37
CA LYS A 185 8.04 12.60 8.35
C LYS A 185 8.17 13.15 6.94
N ASN A 186 7.94 14.46 6.76
CA ASN A 186 8.17 15.13 5.49
C ASN A 186 9.66 15.10 5.12
N MET A 187 9.98 14.66 3.91
CA MET A 187 11.35 14.57 3.41
C MET A 187 11.83 15.86 2.75
N HIS A 188 10.94 16.85 2.55
CA HIS A 188 11.22 18.11 1.87
C HIS A 188 11.91 17.88 0.51
N CYS A 189 11.39 16.90 -0.23
CA CYS A 189 11.94 16.45 -1.52
C CYS A 189 10.87 16.58 -2.61
N PRO A 190 10.44 17.83 -2.93
CA PRO A 190 9.42 18.05 -3.94
C PRO A 190 9.95 17.84 -5.36
N ALA A 191 9.07 17.42 -6.27
CA ALA A 191 9.33 17.40 -7.70
C ALA A 191 8.12 17.94 -8.45
N SER A 192 8.34 18.76 -9.48
CA SER A 192 7.27 19.36 -10.28
C SER A 192 6.36 18.29 -10.88
N GLY A 193 5.04 18.51 -10.79
CA GLY A 193 4.03 17.60 -11.32
C GLY A 193 4.10 17.43 -12.84
N ILE A 194 3.46 16.36 -13.32
CA ILE A 194 3.40 16.02 -14.74
C ILE A 194 2.04 16.37 -15.34
N ARG A 195 2.00 16.54 -16.66
CA ARG A 195 0.78 16.92 -17.38
C ARG A 195 -0.13 15.72 -17.68
N GLY A 196 -1.42 16.00 -17.77
CA GLY A 196 -2.47 15.03 -18.11
C GLY A 196 -3.16 14.43 -16.88
N THR A 197 -4.13 13.54 -17.12
CA THR A 197 -4.77 12.78 -16.04
C THR A 197 -3.79 11.75 -15.50
N VAL A 198 -3.47 11.87 -14.21
CA VAL A 198 -2.50 11.02 -13.52
C VAL A 198 -3.17 10.13 -12.49
N TYR A 199 -2.51 9.01 -12.22
CA TYR A 199 -2.92 7.98 -11.29
C TYR A 199 -1.72 7.68 -10.38
N PRO A 200 -1.94 7.26 -9.12
CA PRO A 200 -0.89 6.60 -8.35
C PRO A 200 -0.32 5.44 -9.16
N VAL A 201 1.00 5.31 -9.16
CA VAL A 201 1.71 4.20 -9.79
C VAL A 201 2.71 3.60 -8.82
N VAL A 202 2.88 2.29 -8.92
CA VAL A 202 3.93 1.52 -8.27
C VAL A 202 4.54 0.57 -9.28
N TYR A 203 5.84 0.33 -9.22
CA TYR A 203 6.49 -0.75 -9.94
C TYR A 203 7.40 -1.57 -9.03
N VAL A 204 7.58 -2.83 -9.40
CA VAL A 204 8.40 -3.81 -8.71
C VAL A 204 9.17 -4.66 -9.71
N ASP A 205 10.34 -5.12 -9.30
CA ASP A 205 11.21 -6.08 -9.96
C ASP A 205 12.23 -6.61 -8.92
N ASP A 206 13.05 -7.59 -9.28
CA ASP A 206 14.05 -8.20 -8.38
C ASP A 206 13.46 -8.61 -7.01
N SER A 207 12.33 -9.34 -7.06
CA SER A 207 11.61 -9.86 -5.88
C SER A 207 11.03 -8.82 -4.93
N ALA A 208 10.99 -7.53 -5.30
CA ALA A 208 10.37 -6.50 -4.48
C ALA A 208 8.87 -6.77 -4.23
N ILE A 209 8.42 -6.49 -3.02
CA ILE A 209 7.02 -6.62 -2.61
C ILE A 209 6.58 -5.32 -1.95
N ILE A 210 5.55 -4.69 -2.50
CA ILE A 210 5.03 -3.42 -2.00
C ILE A 210 3.54 -3.57 -1.66
N ASP A 211 3.14 -3.11 -0.47
CA ASP A 211 1.74 -2.96 -0.09
C ASP A 211 1.28 -1.52 -0.32
N CYS A 212 0.10 -1.33 -0.88
CA CYS A 212 -0.50 -0.03 -1.18
C CYS A 212 -1.61 0.30 -0.17
N GLN A 213 -1.66 1.57 0.23
CA GLN A 213 -2.62 2.12 1.18
C GLN A 213 -3.24 3.37 0.56
N PHE A 214 -4.51 3.27 0.14
CA PHE A 214 -5.27 4.38 -0.44
C PHE A 214 -6.37 4.92 0.48
N SER A 215 -6.64 4.22 1.58
CA SER A 215 -7.50 4.61 2.71
C SER A 215 -6.86 4.11 4.00
N ASP A 216 -7.37 4.43 5.19
CA ASP A 216 -6.92 3.80 6.46
C ASP A 216 -5.39 3.84 6.65
N PHE A 217 -4.81 5.01 6.48
CA PHE A 217 -3.37 5.24 6.45
C PHE A 217 -2.68 4.88 7.78
N TYR A 218 -1.42 4.48 7.69
CA TYR A 218 -0.57 4.28 8.84
C TYR A 218 -0.17 5.60 9.49
N HIS A 219 -0.02 6.65 8.69
CA HIS A 219 0.25 8.01 9.15
C HIS A 219 -0.89 8.95 8.77
N THR A 220 -1.18 9.91 9.65
CA THR A 220 -2.18 10.94 9.37
C THR A 220 -1.78 11.73 8.11
N PRO A 221 -2.68 11.89 7.12
CA PRO A 221 -2.41 12.70 5.96
C PRO A 221 -1.94 14.13 6.33
N PRO A 222 -0.99 14.70 5.59
CA PRO A 222 -0.57 16.09 5.79
C PRO A 222 -1.75 17.06 5.65
N GLN A 223 -1.64 18.23 6.28
CA GLN A 223 -2.73 19.21 6.33
C GLN A 223 -3.27 19.57 4.92
N GLY A 224 -4.57 19.40 4.73
CA GLY A 224 -5.26 19.70 3.48
C GLY A 224 -5.12 18.63 2.39
N PHE A 225 -4.39 17.54 2.64
CA PHE A 225 -4.34 16.37 1.78
C PHE A 225 -5.26 15.28 2.31
N GLU A 226 -5.96 14.61 1.41
CA GLU A 226 -6.94 13.58 1.75
C GLU A 226 -6.73 12.33 0.91
N LYS A 227 -7.38 11.23 1.31
CA LYS A 227 -7.43 10.01 0.49
C LYS A 227 -8.02 10.30 -0.89
N ILE A 228 -7.68 9.46 -1.86
CA ILE A 228 -8.21 9.57 -3.22
C ILE A 228 -9.69 9.21 -3.23
N LEU A 229 -10.51 10.06 -3.83
CA LEU A 229 -11.95 9.85 -4.00
C LEU A 229 -12.29 9.59 -5.47
N PHE A 230 -13.24 8.68 -5.71
CA PHE A 230 -13.89 8.60 -7.01
C PHE A 230 -14.80 9.81 -7.20
N GLU A 231 -14.84 10.36 -8.42
CA GLU A 231 -15.87 11.34 -8.76
C GLU A 231 -17.26 10.74 -8.58
N GLN A 232 -18.10 11.40 -7.80
CA GLN A 232 -19.52 11.09 -7.75
C GLN A 232 -20.14 11.57 -9.07
N GLN A 233 -20.66 10.63 -9.86
CA GLN A 233 -21.57 10.98 -10.95
C GLN A 233 -22.85 11.52 -10.32
N ILE A 234 -22.97 12.85 -10.26
CA ILE A 234 -24.26 13.53 -10.04
C ILE A 234 -25.07 13.36 -11.32
N PHE A 235 -26.10 12.51 -11.27
CA PHE A 235 -27.10 12.36 -12.33
C PHE A 235 -28.15 13.47 -12.24
#